data_AF-A0A6G3WTW5-F1
#
_entry.id   AF-A0A6G3WTW5-F1
#
_cell.length_a   1.000
_cell.length_b   1.000
_cell.length_c   1.000
_cell.angle_alpha   90.00
_cell.angle_beta   90.00
_cell.angle_gamma   90.00
#
_symmetry.space_group_name_H-M   'P 1'
#
loop_
_entity.id
_entity.type
_entity.pdbx_description
1 polymer ?
#
loop_
_entity_poly.entity_id
_entity_poly.type
_entity_poly.pdbx_seq_one_letter_code
_entity_poly.pdbx_strand_id
1 'polypeptide(L)'
;GKYIDLPDAYLSVTEAIRAGGFANKARVKVKWVTSDDCRTAAGAAEHLGDVDAICIPGGFGERGVDGKVGAIRYARENKVPLLGLCLGLQCIV
;
A
#
# COMPACT_ATOMS: atom_id res chain seq x y z
N GLY A 1 -1.54 3.03 4.33
CA GLY A 1 -2.95 3.02 4.79
C GLY A 1 -3.34 4.38 5.34
N LYS A 2 -4.64 4.64 5.52
CA LYS A 2 -5.14 5.91 6.10
C LYS A 2 -5.01 5.95 7.63
N TYR A 3 -5.10 4.78 8.26
CA TYR A 3 -4.99 4.58 9.70
C TYR A 3 -4.01 3.44 9.95
N ILE A 4 -2.72 3.74 10.06
CA ILE A 4 -1.69 2.70 10.32
C ILE A 4 -1.38 2.55 11.80
N ASP A 5 -1.75 3.54 12.62
CA ASP A 5 -1.56 3.53 14.07
C ASP A 5 -2.50 2.54 14.79
N LEU A 6 -3.51 2.04 14.08
CA LEU A 6 -4.36 0.94 14.52
C LEU A 6 -4.19 -0.23 13.54
N PRO A 7 -3.23 -1.14 13.79
CA PRO A 7 -2.95 -2.29 12.91
C PRO A 7 -4.19 -3.14 12.61
N ASP A 8 -5.13 -3.20 13.56
CA ASP A 8 -6.38 -3.95 13.44
C ASP A 8 -7.28 -3.48 12.29
N ALA A 9 -7.16 -2.20 11.88
CA ALA A 9 -7.91 -1.66 10.74
C ALA A 9 -7.62 -2.39 9.41
N TYR A 10 -6.50 -3.11 9.35
CA TYR A 10 -6.07 -3.87 8.18
C TYR A 10 -5.71 -5.32 8.51
N LEU A 11 -6.20 -5.86 9.63
CA LEU A 11 -5.85 -7.22 10.10
C LEU A 11 -6.01 -8.27 8.99
N SER A 12 -7.21 -8.38 8.41
CA SER A 12 -7.49 -9.37 7.36
C SER A 12 -6.61 -9.18 6.11
N VAL A 13 -6.27 -7.94 5.76
CA VAL A 13 -5.36 -7.66 4.64
C VAL A 13 -3.95 -8.17 4.95
N THR A 14 -3.44 -7.87 6.15
CA THR A 14 -2.10 -8.32 6.55
C THR A 14 -2.00 -9.83 6.71
N GLU A 15 -3.04 -10.49 7.23
CA GLU A 15 -3.09 -11.95 7.32
C GLU A 15 -3.15 -12.60 5.94
N ALA A 16 -3.94 -12.06 5.01
CA ALA A 16 -3.99 -12.55 3.63
C ALA A 16 -2.62 -12.42 2.92
N ILE A 17 -1.91 -11.31 3.13
CA ILE A 17 -0.56 -11.10 2.60
C ILE A 17 0.43 -12.12 3.20
N ARG A 18 0.36 -12.36 4.52
CA ARG A 18 1.18 -13.40 5.18
C ARG A 18 0.88 -14.79 4.65
N ALA A 19 -0.40 -15.12 4.46
CA ALA A 19 -0.85 -16.38 3.86
C ALA A 19 -0.29 -16.57 2.44
N GLY A 20 -0.27 -15.51 1.62
CA GLY A 20 0.40 -15.53 0.32
C GLY A 20 1.90 -15.83 0.43
N GLY A 21 2.58 -15.29 1.44
CA GLY A 21 3.95 -15.65 1.78
C GLY A 21 4.13 -17.14 2.10
N PHE A 22 3.26 -17.70 2.96
CA PHE A 22 3.32 -19.11 3.34
C PHE A 22 3.19 -20.06 2.14
N ALA A 23 2.25 -19.76 1.23
CA ALA A 23 2.08 -20.54 -0.01
C ALA A 23 3.34 -20.53 -0.89
N ASN A 24 4.16 -19.48 -0.80
CA ASN A 24 5.41 -19.32 -1.54
C ASN A 24 6.67 -19.63 -0.71
N LYS A 25 6.53 -20.24 0.48
CA LYS A 25 7.64 -20.51 1.42
C LYS A 25 8.48 -19.25 1.72
N ALA A 26 7.84 -18.09 1.75
CA ALA A 26 8.46 -16.79 1.96
C ALA A 26 7.91 -16.11 3.23
N ARG A 27 8.76 -15.30 3.87
CA ARG A 27 8.35 -14.46 5.01
C ARG A 27 8.08 -13.04 4.53
N VAL A 28 6.81 -12.64 4.48
CA VAL A 28 6.45 -11.27 4.14
C VAL A 28 6.65 -10.34 5.35
N LYS A 29 7.43 -9.28 5.16
CA LYS A 29 7.60 -8.20 6.14
C LYS A 29 6.76 -7.00 5.69
N VAL A 30 5.72 -6.67 6.46
CA VAL A 30 4.84 -5.53 6.15
C VAL A 30 5.48 -4.24 6.65
N LYS A 31 5.81 -3.34 5.74
CA LYS A 31 6.16 -1.94 6.03
C LYS A 31 4.87 -1.11 6.01
N TRP A 32 4.54 -0.49 7.12
CA TRP A 32 3.40 0.42 7.20
C TRP A 32 3.81 1.80 6.70
N VAL A 33 3.07 2.32 5.74
CA VAL A 33 3.28 3.65 5.15
C VAL A 33 1.96 4.39 5.23
N THR A 34 1.94 5.62 5.77
CA THR A 34 0.71 6.42 5.76
C THR A 34 0.43 6.84 4.32
N SER A 35 -0.85 7.00 3.94
CA SER A 35 -1.14 7.52 2.60
C SER A 35 -0.53 8.90 2.39
N ASP A 36 -0.57 9.75 3.42
CA ASP A 36 -0.29 11.17 3.29
C ASP A 36 1.20 11.44 3.00
N ASP A 37 2.09 10.53 3.41
CA ASP A 37 3.52 10.56 3.10
C ASP A 37 3.81 10.39 1.59
N CYS A 38 2.90 9.75 0.86
CA CYS A 38 3.07 9.47 -0.57
C CYS A 38 2.45 10.53 -1.49
N ARG A 39 2.01 11.69 -0.97
CA ARG A 39 1.37 12.75 -1.78
C ARG A 39 2.33 13.40 -2.78
N THR A 40 3.63 13.41 -2.48
CA THR A 40 4.66 13.98 -3.37
C THR A 40 5.53 12.86 -3.94
N ALA A 41 6.14 13.09 -5.11
CA ALA A 41 7.04 12.11 -5.72
C ALA A 41 8.25 11.79 -4.83
N ALA A 42 8.80 12.81 -4.16
CA ALA A 42 9.92 12.64 -3.23
C ALA A 42 9.52 11.79 -2.00
N GLY A 43 8.37 12.10 -1.38
CA GLY A 43 7.88 11.31 -0.25
C GLY A 43 7.54 9.86 -0.64
N ALA A 44 6.90 9.67 -1.80
CA ALA A 44 6.65 8.33 -2.32
C ALA A 44 7.96 7.54 -2.53
N ALA A 45 8.99 8.16 -3.11
CA ALA A 45 10.30 7.52 -3.29
C ALA A 45 11.00 7.21 -1.96
N GLU A 46 10.94 8.12 -0.99
CA GLU A 46 11.51 7.92 0.36
C GLU A 46 10.88 6.73 1.08
N HIS A 47 9.54 6.62 1.04
CA HIS A 47 8.83 5.61 1.80
C HIS A 47 8.66 4.26 1.07
N LEU A 48 8.73 4.25 -0.27
CA LEU A 48 8.49 3.07 -1.12
C LEU A 48 9.74 2.62 -1.90
N GLY A 49 10.89 3.29 -1.72
CA GLY A 49 12.15 2.99 -2.41
C GLY A 49 12.76 1.61 -2.11
N ASP A 50 12.38 1.03 -0.98
CA ASP A 50 12.97 -0.18 -0.39
C ASP A 50 11.98 -1.36 -0.31
N VAL A 51 10.80 -1.27 -0.95
CA VAL A 51 9.78 -2.33 -0.92
C VAL A 51 9.71 -3.09 -2.23
N ASP A 52 9.48 -4.41 -2.13
CA ASP A 52 9.36 -5.29 -3.30
C ASP A 52 7.98 -5.24 -3.98
N ALA A 53 6.95 -4.80 -3.26
CA ALA A 53 5.57 -4.72 -3.73
C ALA A 53 4.75 -3.74 -2.89
N ILE A 54 3.67 -3.22 -3.46
CA ILE A 54 2.79 -2.23 -2.83
C ILE A 54 1.35 -2.76 -2.79
N CYS A 55 0.76 -2.78 -1.59
CA CYS A 55 -0.69 -3.01 -1.43
C CYS A 55 -1.38 -1.69 -1.06
N ILE A 56 -2.35 -1.29 -1.88
CA ILE A 56 -3.23 -0.16 -1.60
C ILE A 56 -4.55 -0.72 -1.05
N PRO A 57 -4.74 -0.73 0.29
CA PRO A 57 -5.96 -1.28 0.87
C PRO A 57 -7.15 -0.34 0.65
N GLY A 58 -8.33 -0.81 1.02
CA GLY A 58 -9.52 0.05 1.11
C GLY A 58 -9.32 1.25 2.05
N GLY A 59 -10.25 2.20 1.96
CA GLY A 59 -10.32 3.35 2.86
C GLY A 59 -11.73 3.92 2.83
N PHE A 60 -12.19 4.42 3.97
CA PHE A 60 -13.50 5.08 4.06
C PHE A 60 -13.32 6.60 4.03
N GLY A 61 -14.13 7.29 3.22
CA GLY A 61 -14.09 8.74 3.02
C GLY A 61 -12.90 9.23 2.17
N GLU A 62 -12.87 10.53 1.90
CA GLU A 62 -11.97 11.14 0.89
C GLU A 62 -10.53 11.34 1.36
N ARG A 63 -10.30 11.46 2.68
CA ARG A 63 -8.95 11.70 3.22
C ARG A 63 -8.00 10.55 2.86
N GLY A 64 -6.83 10.89 2.32
CA GLY A 64 -5.76 9.95 1.99
C GLY A 64 -5.82 9.38 0.57
N VAL A 65 -6.75 9.84 -0.28
CA VAL A 65 -6.84 9.43 -1.69
C VAL A 65 -5.64 9.94 -2.49
N ASP A 66 -5.30 11.23 -2.41
CA ASP A 66 -4.14 11.82 -3.13
C ASP A 66 -2.85 11.02 -2.91
N GLY A 67 -2.63 10.64 -1.66
CA GLY A 67 -1.47 9.87 -1.26
C GLY A 67 -1.45 8.45 -1.84
N LYS A 68 -2.61 7.78 -1.91
CA LYS A 68 -2.75 6.49 -2.59
C LYS A 68 -2.45 6.61 -4.08
N VAL A 69 -2.95 7.67 -4.73
CA VAL A 69 -2.68 7.94 -6.15
C VAL A 69 -1.18 8.19 -6.37
N GLY A 70 -0.52 8.95 -5.49
CA GLY A 70 0.92 9.15 -5.54
C GLY A 70 1.73 7.85 -5.39
N ALA A 71 1.33 6.97 -4.46
CA ALA A 71 1.95 5.65 -4.31
C ALA A 71 1.74 4.74 -5.55
N ILE A 72 0.55 4.78 -6.16
CA ILE A 72 0.26 4.04 -7.41
C ILE A 72 1.10 4.58 -8.56
N ARG A 73 1.22 5.90 -8.69
CA ARG A 73 2.08 6.53 -9.70
C ARG A 73 3.53 6.08 -9.54
N TYR A 74 4.05 6.12 -8.31
CA TYR A 74 5.40 5.64 -8.02
C TYR A 74 5.59 4.17 -8.42
N ALA A 75 4.65 3.28 -8.05
CA ALA A 75 4.71 1.87 -8.43
C ALA A 75 4.75 1.69 -9.96
N ARG A 76 3.91 2.41 -10.69
CA ARG A 76 3.82 2.31 -12.15
C ARG A 76 5.10 2.79 -12.83
N GLU A 77 5.63 3.94 -12.41
CA GLU A 77 6.85 4.52 -13.01
C GLU A 77 8.09 3.66 -12.71
N ASN A 78 8.14 3.00 -11.55
CA ASN A 78 9.27 2.17 -11.11
C ASN A 78 9.07 0.67 -11.34
N LYS A 79 7.96 0.26 -11.97
CA LYS A 79 7.60 -1.14 -12.24
C LYS A 79 7.54 -2.03 -10.98
N VAL A 80 7.13 -1.45 -9.86
CA VAL A 80 6.91 -2.18 -8.61
C VAL A 80 5.54 -2.85 -8.65
N PRO A 81 5.43 -4.16 -8.38
CA PRO A 81 4.15 -4.86 -8.28
C PRO A 81 3.16 -4.18 -7.34
N LEU A 82 1.91 -4.13 -7.75
CA LEU A 82 0.85 -3.31 -7.14
C LEU A 82 -0.44 -4.14 -7.01
N LEU A 83 -1.04 -4.13 -5.81
CA LEU A 83 -2.36 -4.71 -5.54
C LEU A 83 -3.30 -3.65 -4.95
N GLY A 84 -4.36 -3.28 -5.68
CA GLY A 84 -5.41 -2.38 -5.20
C GLY A 84 -6.65 -3.13 -4.72
N LEU A 85 -7.12 -2.83 -3.50
CA LEU A 85 -8.31 -3.46 -2.91
C LEU A 85 -9.44 -2.43 -2.73
N CYS A 86 -10.62 -2.69 -3.29
CA CYS A 86 -11.80 -1.82 -3.20
C CYS A 86 -11.48 -0.38 -3.64
N LEU A 87 -11.45 0.60 -2.73
CA LEU A 87 -10.98 1.96 -3.03
C LEU A 87 -9.58 1.97 -3.68
N GLY A 88 -8.70 1.04 -3.29
CA GLY A 88 -7.40 0.90 -3.93
C GLY A 88 -7.48 0.56 -5.42
N LEU A 89 -8.48 -0.23 -5.84
CA LEU A 89 -8.75 -0.48 -7.26
C LEU A 89 -9.29 0.79 -7.93
N GLN A 90 -10.22 1.50 -7.28
CA GLN A 90 -10.77 2.76 -7.80
C GLN A 90 -9.67 3.82 -8.02
N CYS A 91 -8.65 3.87 -7.17
CA CYS A 91 -7.51 4.79 -7.35
C CYS A 91 -6.55 4.38 -8.48
N ILE A 92 -6.59 3.13 -8.96
CA ILE A 92 -5.72 2.64 -10.04
C ILE A 92 -6.27 3.05 -11.42
N VAL A 93 -7.61 3.11 -11.54
CA VAL A 93 -8.33 3.51 -12.77
C VAL A 93 -8.09 4.99 -13.05
#